data_AF-A0A2B7YL83-F1
#
_entry.id   AF-A0A2B7YL83-F1
#
_cell.length_a   1.000
_cell.length_b   1.000
_cell.length_c   1.000
_cell.angle_alpha   90.00
_cell.angle_beta   90.00
_cell.angle_gamma   90.00
#
_symmetry.space_group_name_H-M   'P 1'
#
loop_
_entity.id
_entity.type
_entity.pdbx_description
1 polymer ?
#
loop_
_entity_poly.entity_id
_entity_poly.type
_entity_poly.pdbx_seq_one_letter_code
_entity_poly.pdbx_strand_id
1 'polypeptide(L)'
;MLKAKFVDKILEVMQEEADRIWIDSKEVTVCFKDNKDVDGNAEILKHIYKLQLNKVVGEYRVLIDYEHEIVETHRNNKFVCLRNFKSCDNKIWTSILEEIEKDKVKNNENKS
;
A
#
# COMPACT_ATOMS: atom_id res chain seq x y z
N MET A 1 9.90 8.96 -9.93
CA MET A 1 9.27 7.71 -9.46
C MET A 1 10.30 6.92 -8.68
N LEU A 2 10.06 6.58 -7.41
CA LEU A 2 10.69 5.37 -6.87
C LEU A 2 10.37 4.24 -7.87
N LYS A 3 11.35 3.43 -8.24
CA LYS A 3 11.14 2.35 -9.20
C LYS A 3 10.03 1.46 -8.62
N ALA A 4 8.83 1.43 -9.18
CA ALA A 4 7.69 0.72 -8.60
C ALA A 4 8.05 -0.73 -8.25
N LYS A 5 8.83 -1.37 -9.13
CA LYS A 5 9.44 -2.70 -8.93
C LYS A 5 10.25 -2.85 -7.64
N PHE A 6 10.93 -1.81 -7.19
CA PHE A 6 11.68 -1.82 -5.92
C PHE A 6 10.73 -1.82 -4.72
N VAL A 7 9.68 -1.00 -4.76
CA VAL A 7 8.66 -0.98 -3.71
C VAL A 7 7.89 -2.30 -3.70
N ASP A 8 7.54 -2.84 -4.87
CA ASP A 8 6.92 -4.16 -5.00
C ASP A 8 7.76 -5.23 -4.27
N LYS A 9 9.08 -5.23 -4.46
CA LYS A 9 9.95 -6.20 -3.80
C LYS A 9 10.01 -6.02 -2.28
N ILE A 10 9.97 -4.78 -1.79
CA ILE A 10 9.87 -4.51 -0.34
C ILE A 10 8.53 -5.04 0.19
N LEU A 11 7.42 -4.70 -0.46
CA LEU A 11 6.08 -5.13 -0.03
C LEU A 11 5.90 -6.65 -0.12
N GLU A 12 6.56 -7.32 -1.07
CA GLU A 12 6.60 -8.79 -1.15
C GLU A 12 7.31 -9.38 0.07
N VAL A 13 8.48 -8.87 0.44
CA VAL A 13 9.22 -9.35 1.63
C VAL A 13 8.50 -9.00 2.93
N MET A 14 7.81 -7.86 3.00
CA MET A 14 7.02 -7.46 4.17
C MET A 14 5.94 -8.47 4.56
N GLN A 15 5.52 -9.38 3.67
CA GLN A 15 4.60 -10.46 4.02
C GLN A 15 5.17 -11.40 5.10
N GLU A 16 6.48 -11.47 5.25
CA GLU A 16 7.16 -12.28 6.27
C GLU A 16 7.08 -11.59 7.64
N GLU A 17 7.08 -10.25 7.66
CA GLU A 17 7.25 -9.42 8.85
C GLU A 17 5.95 -8.80 9.37
N ALA A 18 4.98 -8.53 8.48
CA ALA A 18 3.76 -7.80 8.81
C ALA A 18 2.49 -8.61 8.51
N ASP A 19 1.49 -8.44 9.37
CA ASP A 19 0.12 -8.87 9.10
C ASP A 19 -0.58 -7.89 8.15
N ARG A 20 -0.38 -6.58 8.39
CA ARG A 20 -1.07 -5.52 7.64
C ARG A 20 -0.22 -4.28 7.50
N ILE A 21 -0.40 -3.57 6.39
CA ILE A 21 0.12 -2.22 6.18
C ILE A 21 -1.04 -1.30 5.80
N TRP A 22 -1.16 -0.19 6.53
CA TRP A 22 -2.08 0.90 6.24
C TRP A 22 -1.30 2.10 5.70
N ILE A 23 -1.80 2.69 4.62
CA ILE A 23 -1.20 3.87 3.99
C ILE A 23 -2.31 4.88 3.81
N ASP A 24 -2.17 6.07 4.39
CA ASP A 24 -3.06 7.20 4.13
C ASP A 24 -2.25 8.46 3.83
N SER A 25 -2.94 9.61 3.69
CA SER A 25 -2.29 10.88 3.39
C SER A 25 -1.35 11.38 4.50
N LYS A 26 -1.52 10.89 5.73
CA LYS A 26 -0.76 11.31 6.91
C LYS A 26 0.46 10.43 7.09
N GLU A 27 0.28 9.11 7.11
CA GLU A 27 1.35 8.18 7.50
C GLU A 27 1.25 6.79 6.86
N VAL A 28 2.26 5.98 7.18
CA VAL A 28 2.27 4.54 6.90
C VAL A 28 2.30 3.82 8.25
N THR A 29 1.35 2.93 8.48
CA THR A 29 1.27 2.14 9.72
C THR A 29 1.49 0.67 9.37
N VAL A 30 2.45 0.04 10.04
CA VAL A 30 2.77 -1.38 9.85
C VAL A 30 2.34 -2.13 11.10
N CYS A 31 1.51 -3.15 10.93
CA CYS A 31 1.16 -4.12 11.98
C CYS A 31 2.08 -5.32 11.83
N PHE A 32 3.16 -5.37 12.62
CA PHE A 32 4.11 -6.48 12.63
C PHE A 32 3.53 -7.74 13.27
N LYS A 33 3.95 -8.90 12.76
CA LYS A 33 3.57 -10.21 13.29
C LYS A 33 4.16 -10.47 14.67
N ASP A 34 5.46 -10.21 14.83
CA ASP A 34 6.14 -10.30 16.12
C ASP A 34 6.36 -8.90 16.71
N ASN A 35 5.50 -8.53 17.65
CA ASN A 35 5.61 -7.23 18.33
C ASN A 35 6.69 -7.19 19.43
N LYS A 36 7.36 -8.31 19.73
CA LYS A 36 8.41 -8.37 20.74
C LYS A 36 9.78 -7.97 20.19
N ASP A 37 10.01 -8.08 18.88
CA ASP A 37 11.22 -7.59 18.22
C ASP A 37 11.16 -6.07 17.99
N VAL A 38 11.32 -5.31 19.07
CA VAL A 38 11.19 -3.84 19.04
C VAL A 38 12.27 -3.20 18.14
N ASP A 39 13.50 -3.69 18.20
CA ASP A 39 14.63 -3.11 17.47
C ASP A 39 14.58 -3.42 15.98
N GLY A 40 14.26 -4.66 15.59
CA GLY A 40 14.07 -5.06 14.20
C GLY A 40 12.91 -4.30 13.55
N ASN A 41 11.76 -4.25 14.23
CA ASN A 41 10.59 -3.51 13.76
C ASN A 41 10.88 -2.02 13.57
N ALA A 42 11.61 -1.40 14.50
CA ALA A 42 12.01 -0.01 14.39
C ALA A 42 12.91 0.25 13.17
N GLU A 43 13.83 -0.66 12.85
CA GLU A 43 14.72 -0.53 11.69
C GLU A 43 13.96 -0.70 10.36
N ILE A 44 13.02 -1.65 10.29
CA ILE A 44 12.13 -1.82 9.13
C ILE A 44 11.29 -0.55 8.93
N LEU A 45 10.69 0.00 9.98
CA LEU A 45 9.90 1.23 9.89
C LEU A 45 10.70 2.41 9.34
N LYS A 46 11.97 2.59 9.76
CA LYS A 46 12.85 3.64 9.20
C LYS A 46 12.99 3.51 7.68
N HIS A 47 13.07 2.28 7.16
CA HIS A 47 13.18 2.03 5.73
C HIS A 47 11.86 2.30 5.01
N ILE A 48 10.74 1.82 5.56
CA ILE A 48 9.39 2.07 5.02
C ILE A 48 9.08 3.56 4.96
N TYR A 49 9.38 4.33 6.01
CA TYR A 49 9.12 5.78 6.02
C TYR A 49 9.93 6.56 4.99
N LYS A 50 11.15 6.10 4.65
CA LYS A 50 11.95 6.71 3.57
C LYS A 50 11.33 6.51 2.18
N LEU A 51 10.45 5.53 1.99
CA LEU A 51 9.73 5.33 0.73
C LEU A 51 8.66 6.40 0.48
N GLN A 52 8.19 7.08 1.53
CA GLN A 52 7.18 8.13 1.46
C GLN A 52 5.90 7.73 0.70
N LEU A 53 5.43 6.49 0.91
CA LEU A 53 4.27 5.93 0.21
C LEU A 53 3.00 6.76 0.41
N ASN A 54 2.81 7.30 1.63
CA ASN A 54 1.75 8.24 1.99
C ASN A 54 1.64 9.44 1.02
N LYS A 55 2.78 10.02 0.65
CA LYS A 55 2.82 11.15 -0.29
C LYS A 55 2.43 10.74 -1.71
N VAL A 56 2.72 9.50 -2.10
CA VAL A 56 2.42 8.98 -3.44
C VAL A 56 0.94 8.64 -3.57
N VAL A 57 0.33 8.01 -2.56
CA VAL A 57 -1.11 7.70 -2.58
C VAL A 57 -1.97 8.95 -2.43
N GLY A 58 -1.48 10.01 -1.78
CA GLY A 58 -2.20 11.28 -1.68
C GLY A 58 -3.50 11.16 -0.90
N GLU A 59 -4.64 11.53 -1.49
CA GLU A 59 -5.97 11.47 -0.84
C GLU A 59 -6.57 10.04 -0.74
N TYR A 60 -5.84 9.05 -1.23
CA TYR A 60 -6.25 7.65 -1.19
C TYR A 60 -5.78 7.00 0.11
N ARG A 61 -6.56 6.02 0.56
CA ARG A 61 -6.24 5.14 1.68
C ARG A 61 -6.09 3.73 1.14
N VAL A 62 -5.01 3.06 1.51
CA VAL A 62 -4.69 1.71 1.06
C VAL A 62 -4.46 0.82 2.27
N LEU A 63 -5.15 -0.31 2.30
CA LEU A 63 -4.86 -1.43 3.18
C LEU A 63 -4.21 -2.53 2.35
N ILE A 64 -3.05 -3.01 2.77
CA ILE A 64 -2.45 -4.26 2.33
C ILE A 64 -2.60 -5.24 3.49
N ASP A 65 -3.42 -6.26 3.32
CA ASP A 65 -3.68 -7.29 4.31
C ASP A 65 -3.00 -8.59 3.86
N TYR A 66 -1.90 -8.94 4.52
CA TYR A 66 -1.11 -10.13 4.20
C TYR A 66 -1.76 -11.41 4.75
N GLU A 67 -2.54 -11.31 5.84
CA GLU A 67 -3.28 -12.44 6.41
C GLU A 67 -4.34 -12.95 5.43
N HIS A 68 -5.01 -12.03 4.72
CA HIS A 68 -6.04 -12.35 3.74
C HIS A 68 -5.56 -12.25 2.28
N GLU A 69 -4.30 -11.90 2.05
CA GLU A 69 -3.68 -11.68 0.73
C GLU A 69 -4.47 -10.71 -0.18
N ILE A 70 -4.95 -9.59 0.40
CA ILE A 70 -5.74 -8.59 -0.31
C ILE A 70 -5.16 -7.18 -0.21
N VAL A 71 -5.55 -6.35 -1.18
CA VAL A 71 -5.31 -4.91 -1.20
C VAL A 71 -6.65 -4.22 -1.37
N GLU A 72 -6.97 -3.31 -0.46
CA GLU A 72 -8.19 -2.51 -0.47
C GLU A 72 -7.84 -1.03 -0.59
N THR A 73 -8.46 -0.35 -1.56
CA THR A 73 -8.21 1.07 -1.84
C THR A 73 -9.50 1.86 -1.67
N HIS A 74 -9.41 2.97 -0.95
CA HIS A 74 -10.47 3.97 -0.81
C HIS A 74 -9.96 5.33 -1.22
N ARG A 75 -10.86 6.20 -1.67
CA ARG A 75 -10.62 7.63 -1.84
C ARG A 75 -11.55 8.38 -0.89
N ASN A 76 -10.99 9.07 0.10
CA ASN A 76 -11.78 9.55 1.25
C ASN A 76 -12.66 8.38 1.77
N ASN A 77 -13.96 8.57 1.98
CA ASN A 77 -14.89 7.53 2.46
C ASN A 77 -15.50 6.66 1.36
N LYS A 78 -15.01 6.74 0.12
CA LYS A 78 -15.54 5.98 -1.01
C LYS A 78 -14.63 4.81 -1.35
N PHE A 79 -15.20 3.62 -1.39
CA PHE A 79 -14.54 2.42 -1.90
C PHE A 79 -14.14 2.59 -3.38
N VAL A 80 -12.90 2.23 -3.71
CA VAL A 80 -12.36 2.28 -5.09
C VAL A 80 -12.19 0.88 -5.64
N CYS A 81 -11.44 0.02 -4.95
CA CYS A 81 -11.22 -1.35 -5.40
C CYS A 81 -10.80 -2.28 -4.27
N LEU A 82 -11.03 -3.58 -4.50
CA LEU A 82 -10.50 -4.70 -3.72
C LEU A 82 -9.82 -5.65 -4.72
N ARG A 83 -8.56 -6.00 -4.46
CA ARG A 83 -7.75 -6.91 -5.26
C ARG A 83 -7.15 -7.98 -4.37
N ASN A 84 -7.00 -9.20 -4.87
CA ASN A 84 -6.16 -10.20 -4.20
C ASN A 84 -4.75 -10.18 -4.79
N PHE A 85 -3.76 -10.67 -4.06
CA PHE A 85 -2.35 -10.61 -4.49
C PHE A 85 -2.09 -11.32 -5.82
N LYS A 86 -2.77 -12.45 -6.08
CA LYS A 86 -2.68 -13.17 -7.36
C LYS A 86 -3.11 -12.30 -8.54
N SER A 87 -4.18 -11.51 -8.37
CA SER A 87 -4.65 -10.58 -9.41
C SER A 87 -3.71 -9.40 -9.66
N CYS A 88 -2.76 -9.17 -8.74
CA CYS A 88 -1.71 -8.16 -8.89
C CYS A 88 -0.42 -8.73 -9.50
N ASP A 89 -0.36 -10.03 -9.85
CA ASP A 89 0.88 -10.74 -10.20
C ASP A 89 2.01 -10.50 -9.18
N ASN A 90 1.66 -10.40 -7.89
CA ASN A 90 2.56 -10.01 -6.78
C ASN A 90 3.22 -8.62 -6.94
N LYS A 91 2.78 -7.78 -7.88
CA LYS A 91 3.21 -6.38 -8.03
C LYS A 91 2.23 -5.44 -7.34
N ILE A 92 2.10 -5.62 -6.02
CA ILE A 92 1.11 -4.94 -5.16
C ILE A 92 1.14 -3.42 -5.37
N TRP A 93 2.32 -2.80 -5.29
CA TRP A 93 2.46 -1.35 -5.42
C TRP A 93 2.12 -0.86 -6.81
N THR A 94 2.59 -1.58 -7.84
CA THR A 94 2.25 -1.26 -9.23
C THR A 94 0.73 -1.29 -9.45
N SER A 95 0.05 -2.33 -8.95
CA SER A 95 -1.42 -2.42 -9.05
C SER A 95 -2.14 -1.29 -8.30
N ILE A 96 -1.67 -0.91 -7.11
CA ILE A 96 -2.23 0.23 -6.35
C ILE A 96 -2.16 1.51 -7.20
N LEU A 97 -1.01 1.81 -7.79
CA LEU A 97 -0.83 3.01 -8.63
C LEU A 97 -1.74 3.00 -9.85
N GLU A 98 -1.89 1.84 -10.51
CA GLU A 98 -2.79 1.69 -11.66
C GLU A 98 -4.26 1.91 -11.29
N GLU A 99 -4.73 1.37 -10.16
CA GLU A 99 -6.12 1.54 -9.72
C GLU A 99 -6.41 2.99 -9.30
N ILE A 100 -5.45 3.65 -8.64
CA ILE A 100 -5.54 5.09 -8.33
C ILE A 100 -5.64 5.91 -9.62
N GLU A 101 -4.81 5.62 -10.63
CA GLU A 101 -4.84 6.35 -11.90
C GLU A 101 -6.17 6.13 -12.65
N LYS A 102 -6.66 4.89 -12.72
CA LYS A 102 -7.96 4.57 -13.31
C LYS A 102 -9.10 5.33 -12.62
N ASP A 103 -9.10 5.43 -11.29
CA ASP A 103 -10.10 6.19 -10.55
C ASP A 103 -10.00 7.71 -10.80
N LYS A 104 -8.78 8.26 -10.88
CA LYS A 104 -8.59 9.69 -11.23
C LYS A 104 -9.15 10.01 -12.61
N VAL A 105 -8.86 9.20 -13.62
CA VAL A 105 -9.38 9.39 -14.98
C VAL A 105 -10.91 9.35 -14.99
N LYS A 106 -11.53 8.33 -14.38
CA LYS A 106 -13.00 8.22 -14.29
C LYS A 106 -13.65 9.43 -13.62
N ASN A 107 -13.06 9.95 -12.55
CA ASN A 107 -13.63 11.10 -11.84
C ASN A 107 -13.43 12.43 -12.58
N ASN A 108 -12.44 12.54 -13.48
CA ASN A 108 -12.27 13.72 -14.32
C ASN A 108 -13.25 13.72 -15.50
N GLU A 109 -13.52 12.55 -16.09
CA GLU A 109 -14.53 12.39 -17.15
C GLU A 109 -15.94 12.73 -16.67
N ASN A 110 -16.30 12.37 -15.44
CA ASN A 110 -17.62 12.66 -14.85
C ASN A 110 -17.83 14.13 -14.45
N LYS A 111 -16.82 15.00 -14.60
CA LYS A 111 -16.87 16.43 -14.25
C LYS A 111 -16.93 17.37 -15.46
N SER A 112 -16.85 16.83 -16.69
CA SER A 112 -17.06 17.57 -17.95
C SER A 112 -18.47 17.34 -18.48
#